data_AF-A0A6T8XGQ9-F1
#
_entry.id   AF-A0A6T8XGQ9-F1
#
_cell.length_a   1.000
_cell.length_b   1.000
_cell.length_c   1.000
_cell.angle_alpha   90.00
_cell.angle_beta   90.00
_cell.angle_gamma   90.00
#
_symmetry.space_group_name_H-M   'P 1'
#
loop_
_entity.id
_entity.type
_entity.pdbx_description
1 polymer ?
#
loop_
_entity_poly.entity_id
_entity_poly.type
_entity_poly.pdbx_seq_one_letter_code
_entity_poly.pdbx_strand_id
1 'polypeptide(L)'
;PAGSGRAGGVCSESVEAVRSQISFCRDVVRYRACVPAHQPPWDHWNATRKDELLSRLFKDMIELRLAGEMNNTPYEYVEPRLLANPPCFAALRNALCWYNFPKCDDFNRSLPLCHSSCEHYYTACRFQANGTDGLHDACRAAHVAKKGLFGAERPSPDHLLAEDSAMCASTQEEAEAILLQPVDERPWILTPGGLTLLVVAALLMLALAYWLLVPVGLQAYVHWALARCFRAPLQFWQSLPIIKGNNILRAFAVFFLILLIVGVWRRIQVGLGYEHSSVTGDASEAEGNWYQPPSSIHKLDTLVPLTNRQLRQLIGSCTCTGAAARLGPSHIVVMSLGLLLLPPLRLAEPPR
;
A
#
# COMPACT_ATOMS: atom_id res chain seq x y z
N PRO A 1 8.76 -0.53 1.43
CA PRO A 1 7.64 -1.46 1.74
C PRO A 1 7.42 -1.75 3.25
N ALA A 2 8.46 -1.99 4.05
CA ALA A 2 8.31 -2.40 5.47
C ALA A 2 7.88 -1.30 6.47
N GLY A 3 7.30 -0.21 5.95
CA GLY A 3 6.60 0.83 6.72
C GLY A 3 5.29 1.29 6.08
N SER A 4 4.88 0.68 4.95
CA SER A 4 3.68 1.14 4.23
C SER A 4 2.37 0.59 4.79
N GLY A 5 2.41 -0.40 5.69
CA GLY A 5 1.20 -1.07 6.21
C GLY A 5 0.34 -1.71 5.10
N ARG A 6 0.95 -2.01 3.94
CA ARG A 6 0.26 -2.54 2.76
C ARG A 6 0.58 -4.02 2.57
N ALA A 7 -0.40 -4.76 2.07
CA ALA A 7 -0.30 -6.17 1.71
C ALA A 7 0.77 -6.39 0.63
N GLY A 8 1.99 -6.66 1.08
CA GLY A 8 3.20 -6.75 0.25
C GLY A 8 3.86 -8.12 0.29
N GLY A 9 3.19 -9.13 0.81
CA GLY A 9 3.75 -10.47 0.93
C GLY A 9 2.81 -11.56 0.48
N VAL A 10 3.35 -12.77 0.41
CA VAL A 10 2.70 -13.96 -0.14
C VAL A 10 2.88 -15.12 0.83
N CYS A 11 1.85 -15.95 0.96
CA CYS A 11 1.97 -17.20 1.68
C CYS A 11 2.83 -18.18 0.90
N SER A 12 3.81 -18.79 1.58
CA SER A 12 4.55 -19.89 0.99
C SER A 12 3.65 -21.10 0.77
N GLU A 13 3.88 -21.79 -0.35
CA GLU A 13 3.20 -23.05 -0.68
C GLU A 13 3.67 -24.19 0.23
N SER A 14 4.96 -24.25 0.55
CA SER A 14 5.55 -25.29 1.42
C SER A 14 6.28 -24.72 2.62
N VAL A 15 6.33 -25.49 3.70
CA VAL A 15 7.05 -25.14 4.94
C VAL A 15 8.56 -25.22 4.70
N GLU A 16 8.99 -26.21 3.93
CA GLU A 16 10.38 -26.50 3.59
C GLU A 16 11.01 -25.37 2.75
N ALA A 17 10.24 -24.78 1.83
CA ALA A 17 10.73 -23.64 1.03
C ALA A 17 11.01 -22.40 1.89
N VAL A 18 10.22 -22.17 2.95
CA VAL A 18 10.53 -21.08 3.89
C VAL A 18 11.75 -21.45 4.73
N ARG A 19 11.77 -22.66 5.30
CA ARG A 19 12.85 -23.16 6.18
C ARG A 19 14.21 -23.24 5.50
N SER A 20 14.28 -23.34 4.17
CA SER A 20 15.54 -23.31 3.43
C SER A 20 16.05 -21.88 3.18
N GLN A 21 15.17 -20.89 3.21
CA GLN A 21 15.50 -19.48 2.98
C GLN A 21 15.83 -18.72 4.26
N ILE A 22 15.36 -19.20 5.41
CA ILE A 22 15.59 -18.59 6.73
C ILE A 22 16.55 -19.46 7.54
N SER A 23 17.50 -18.81 8.23
CA SER A 23 18.51 -19.45 9.05
C SER A 23 18.27 -19.20 10.54
N PHE A 24 17.95 -17.97 10.92
CA PHE A 24 17.75 -17.54 12.30
C PHE A 24 16.40 -18.01 12.85
N CYS A 25 15.32 -17.82 12.09
CA CYS A 25 13.97 -18.25 12.47
C CYS A 25 13.65 -19.71 12.06
N ARG A 26 14.63 -20.46 11.53
CA ARG A 26 14.43 -21.80 10.94
C ARG A 26 13.75 -22.77 11.89
N ASP A 27 14.17 -22.84 13.14
CA ASP A 27 13.64 -23.84 14.09
C ASP A 27 12.28 -23.45 14.68
N VAL A 28 11.94 -22.17 14.56
CA VAL A 28 10.73 -21.56 15.12
C VAL A 28 9.57 -21.60 14.13
N VAL A 29 9.84 -21.27 12.86
CA VAL A 29 8.84 -21.22 11.80
C VAL A 29 8.71 -22.63 11.18
N ARG A 30 7.75 -23.40 11.70
CA ARG A 30 7.46 -24.79 11.30
C ARG A 30 6.12 -24.94 10.55
N TYR A 31 5.62 -23.84 10.01
CA TYR A 31 4.31 -23.74 9.38
C TYR A 31 4.41 -22.95 8.08
N ARG A 32 3.33 -22.98 7.26
CA ARG A 32 3.22 -22.13 6.08
C ARG A 32 3.19 -20.68 6.51
N ALA A 33 4.21 -19.92 6.14
CA ALA A 33 4.39 -18.56 6.62
C ALA A 33 4.25 -17.53 5.49
N CYS A 34 3.84 -16.35 5.91
CA CYS A 34 3.80 -15.13 5.12
C CYS A 34 5.23 -14.62 4.88
N VAL A 35 5.68 -14.63 3.63
CA VAL A 35 7.01 -14.12 3.24
C VAL A 35 6.92 -12.88 2.34
N PRO A 36 7.93 -12.00 2.33
CA PRO A 36 7.95 -10.86 1.40
C PRO A 36 7.78 -11.32 -0.06
N ALA A 37 6.87 -10.68 -0.79
CA ALA A 37 6.72 -10.89 -2.21
C ALA A 37 7.87 -10.21 -2.95
N HIS A 38 8.26 -10.75 -4.10
CA HIS A 38 9.17 -10.05 -4.99
C HIS A 38 8.52 -8.75 -5.46
N GLN A 39 9.18 -7.62 -5.22
CA GLN A 39 8.71 -6.29 -5.60
C GLN A 39 9.82 -5.60 -6.42
N PRO A 40 9.55 -5.16 -7.66
CA PRO A 40 10.58 -4.54 -8.51
C PRO A 40 11.36 -3.37 -7.88
N PRO A 41 10.75 -2.52 -7.03
CA PRO A 41 11.52 -1.45 -6.37
C PRO A 41 12.46 -1.95 -5.27
N TRP A 42 12.32 -3.21 -4.82
CA TRP A 42 13.07 -3.80 -3.71
C TRP A 42 13.39 -5.27 -4.01
N ASP A 43 14.11 -5.53 -5.11
CA ASP A 43 14.42 -6.89 -5.58
C ASP A 43 15.13 -7.76 -4.53
N HIS A 44 15.88 -7.13 -3.63
CA HIS A 44 16.60 -7.80 -2.57
C HIS A 44 15.75 -8.09 -1.31
N TRP A 45 14.52 -7.56 -1.21
CA TRP A 45 13.68 -7.77 -0.04
C TRP A 45 12.94 -9.12 -0.13
N ASN A 46 13.62 -10.18 0.28
CA ASN A 46 13.12 -11.55 0.31
C ASN A 46 13.10 -12.14 1.75
N ALA A 47 12.67 -13.39 1.90
CA ALA A 47 12.62 -14.06 3.21
C ALA A 47 13.99 -14.12 3.89
N THR A 48 15.07 -14.39 3.15
CA THR A 48 16.44 -14.45 3.65
C THR A 48 16.91 -13.11 4.21
N ARG A 49 16.75 -12.01 3.46
CA ARG A 49 17.14 -10.66 3.95
C ARG A 49 16.32 -10.21 5.14
N LYS A 50 15.04 -10.57 5.18
CA LYS A 50 14.19 -10.31 6.35
C LYS A 50 14.68 -11.08 7.57
N ASP A 51 15.02 -12.36 7.42
CA ASP A 51 15.57 -13.19 8.50
C ASP A 51 16.95 -12.69 8.99
N GLU A 52 17.85 -12.29 8.09
CA GLU A 52 19.12 -11.65 8.44
C GLU A 52 18.92 -10.33 9.21
N LEU A 53 17.93 -9.54 8.82
CA LEU A 53 17.56 -8.33 9.56
C LEU A 53 17.06 -8.68 10.96
N LEU A 54 16.17 -9.68 11.10
CA LEU A 54 15.69 -10.12 12.41
C LEU A 54 16.82 -10.63 13.31
N SER A 55 17.79 -11.36 12.76
CA SER A 55 18.95 -11.82 13.51
C SER A 55 19.78 -10.65 14.06
N ARG A 56 19.95 -9.58 13.28
CA ARG A 56 20.64 -8.36 13.72
C ARG A 56 19.84 -7.63 14.80
N LEU A 57 18.56 -7.41 14.57
CA LEU A 57 17.69 -6.77 15.56
C LEU A 57 17.62 -7.54 16.87
N PHE A 58 17.54 -8.86 16.81
CA PHE A 58 17.56 -9.70 18.00
C PHE A 58 18.86 -9.52 18.78
N LYS A 59 20.00 -9.52 18.08
CA LYS A 59 21.30 -9.25 18.68
C LYS A 59 21.35 -7.86 19.32
N ASP A 60 20.92 -6.82 18.60
CA ASP A 60 20.93 -5.43 19.09
C ASP A 60 20.01 -5.27 20.32
N MET A 61 18.80 -5.86 20.30
CA MET A 61 17.89 -5.85 21.44
C MET A 61 18.49 -6.52 22.67
N ILE A 62 19.19 -7.64 22.49
CA ILE A 62 19.89 -8.35 23.56
C ILE A 62 21.04 -7.51 24.11
N GLU A 63 21.91 -6.99 23.24
CA GLU A 63 23.09 -6.24 23.65
C GLU A 63 22.70 -4.96 24.40
N LEU A 64 21.71 -4.22 23.90
CA LEU A 64 21.17 -3.04 24.58
C LEU A 64 20.57 -3.39 25.94
N ARG A 65 19.83 -4.51 26.03
CA ARG A 65 19.25 -4.94 27.30
C ARG A 65 20.32 -5.40 28.30
N LEU A 66 21.30 -6.18 27.86
CA LEU A 66 22.43 -6.61 28.69
C LEU A 66 23.25 -5.42 29.16
N ALA A 67 23.52 -4.44 28.30
CA ALA A 67 24.20 -3.21 28.67
C ALA A 67 23.43 -2.45 29.77
N GLY A 68 22.11 -2.36 29.65
CA GLY A 68 21.25 -1.77 30.68
C GLY A 68 21.26 -2.55 32.01
N GLU A 69 21.22 -3.88 31.95
CA GLU A 69 21.26 -4.75 33.15
C GLU A 69 22.64 -4.78 33.82
N MET A 70 23.73 -4.58 33.06
CA MET A 70 25.10 -4.52 33.59
C MET A 70 25.48 -3.13 34.10
N ASN A 71 24.86 -2.07 33.59
CA ASN A 71 25.14 -0.70 34.00
C ASN A 71 24.47 -0.40 35.34
N ASN A 72 25.09 -0.87 36.44
CA ASN A 72 24.66 -0.58 37.79
C ASN A 72 25.02 0.88 38.13
N THR A 73 24.12 1.81 37.78
CA THR A 73 24.22 3.18 38.26
C THR A 73 23.58 3.29 39.63
N PRO A 74 24.09 4.15 40.54
CA PRO A 74 23.53 4.28 41.88
C PRO A 74 22.08 4.81 41.92
N TYR A 75 21.53 5.28 40.80
CA TYR A 75 20.20 5.91 40.73
C TYR A 75 19.17 5.09 39.96
N GLU A 76 19.58 4.07 39.21
CA GLU A 76 18.67 3.25 38.39
C GLU A 76 19.04 1.78 38.55
N TYR A 77 18.27 1.07 39.38
CA TYR A 77 18.38 -0.38 39.50
C TYR A 77 17.53 -1.05 38.42
N VAL A 78 18.20 -1.64 37.44
CA VAL A 78 17.54 -2.48 36.43
C VAL A 78 17.59 -3.93 36.91
N GLU A 79 16.41 -4.53 37.12
CA GLU A 79 16.31 -5.94 37.50
C GLU A 79 16.94 -6.83 36.41
N PRO A 80 17.94 -7.67 36.74
CA PRO A 80 18.60 -8.54 35.77
C PRO A 80 17.66 -9.68 35.38
N ARG A 81 17.03 -9.54 34.22
CA ARG A 81 16.10 -10.54 33.68
C ARG A 81 16.78 -11.39 32.64
N LEU A 82 17.54 -10.78 31.75
CA LEU A 82 18.16 -11.49 30.63
C LEU A 82 19.40 -12.26 31.08
N LEU A 83 20.24 -11.67 31.93
CA LEU A 83 21.46 -12.31 32.46
C LEU A 83 21.19 -13.59 33.25
N ALA A 84 20.10 -13.62 34.02
CA ALA A 84 19.78 -14.71 34.95
C ALA A 84 18.80 -15.74 34.37
N ASN A 85 18.30 -15.56 33.14
CA ASN A 85 17.18 -16.35 32.61
C ASN A 85 17.36 -16.73 31.13
N PRO A 86 18.15 -17.78 30.83
CA PRO A 86 18.37 -18.26 29.47
C PRO A 86 17.08 -18.53 28.64
N PRO A 87 15.99 -19.07 29.22
CA PRO A 87 14.72 -19.22 28.51
C PRO A 87 14.15 -17.94 27.89
N CYS A 88 14.41 -16.77 28.48
CA CYS A 88 13.92 -15.49 27.96
C CYS A 88 14.47 -15.19 26.56
N PHE A 89 15.72 -15.54 26.26
CA PHE A 89 16.30 -15.37 24.92
C PHE A 89 15.55 -16.18 23.86
N ALA A 90 15.23 -17.44 24.20
CA ALA A 90 14.47 -18.31 23.30
C ALA A 90 13.04 -17.79 23.10
N ALA A 91 12.39 -17.34 24.16
CA ALA A 91 11.04 -16.79 24.09
C ALA A 91 10.98 -15.48 23.28
N LEU A 92 11.95 -14.58 23.47
CA LEU A 92 12.09 -13.35 22.67
C LEU A 92 12.30 -13.68 21.19
N ARG A 93 13.20 -14.63 20.88
CA ARG A 93 13.43 -15.09 19.51
C ARG A 93 12.14 -15.63 18.89
N ASN A 94 11.42 -16.47 19.64
CA ASN A 94 10.21 -17.10 19.15
C ASN A 94 9.13 -16.04 18.84
N ALA A 95 8.87 -15.13 19.78
CA ALA A 95 7.91 -14.04 19.60
C ALA A 95 8.29 -13.14 18.41
N LEU A 96 9.57 -12.78 18.28
CA LEU A 96 10.06 -11.96 17.16
C LEU A 96 9.86 -12.67 15.82
N CYS A 97 10.18 -13.96 15.74
CA CYS A 97 10.01 -14.75 14.52
C CYS A 97 8.54 -14.93 14.15
N TRP A 98 7.66 -15.30 15.10
CA TRP A 98 6.22 -15.46 14.83
C TRP A 98 5.56 -14.15 14.41
N TYR A 99 5.92 -13.04 15.07
CA TYR A 99 5.41 -11.72 14.74
C TYR A 99 5.81 -11.27 13.33
N ASN A 100 7.01 -11.63 12.87
CA ASN A 100 7.49 -11.24 11.55
C ASN A 100 7.18 -12.25 10.45
N PHE A 101 7.00 -13.53 10.76
CA PHE A 101 6.59 -14.57 9.84
C PHE A 101 5.26 -15.18 10.30
N PRO A 102 4.14 -14.44 10.18
CA PRO A 102 2.84 -14.93 10.64
C PRO A 102 2.44 -16.18 9.86
N LYS A 103 1.68 -17.04 10.54
CA LYS A 103 1.11 -18.26 9.96
C LYS A 103 0.12 -17.88 8.86
N CYS A 104 0.09 -18.65 7.80
CA CYS A 104 -0.91 -18.54 6.75
C CYS A 104 -2.05 -19.51 6.98
N ASP A 105 -3.27 -19.08 6.68
CA ASP A 105 -4.42 -19.96 6.54
C ASP A 105 -4.46 -20.63 5.16
N ASP A 106 -5.50 -21.42 4.94
CA ASP A 106 -5.73 -22.12 3.66
C ASP A 106 -6.14 -21.17 2.52
N PHE A 107 -6.54 -19.94 2.85
CA PHE A 107 -6.94 -18.89 1.91
C PHE A 107 -5.80 -17.93 1.56
N ASN A 108 -4.58 -18.27 1.95
CA ASN A 108 -3.40 -17.42 1.79
C ASN A 108 -3.59 -16.04 2.44
N ARG A 109 -4.14 -16.01 3.66
CA ARG A 109 -4.19 -14.84 4.54
C ARG A 109 -3.28 -15.06 5.73
N SER A 110 -2.62 -14.00 6.20
CA SER A 110 -1.82 -14.03 7.41
C SER A 110 -2.73 -14.02 8.61
N LEU A 111 -2.49 -14.94 9.54
CA LEU A 111 -3.16 -14.98 10.82
C LEU A 111 -2.46 -14.05 11.82
N PRO A 112 -3.22 -13.38 12.70
CA PRO A 112 -2.65 -12.59 13.79
C PRO A 112 -1.84 -13.46 14.74
N LEU A 113 -0.94 -12.83 15.51
CA LEU A 113 -0.23 -13.54 16.58
C LEU A 113 -1.19 -13.81 17.74
N CYS A 114 -1.13 -14.99 18.32
CA CYS A 114 -1.99 -15.34 19.45
C CYS A 114 -1.55 -14.61 20.72
N HIS A 115 -2.54 -14.21 21.52
CA HIS A 115 -2.30 -13.64 22.85
C HIS A 115 -1.38 -14.54 23.70
N SER A 116 -1.58 -15.85 23.67
CA SER A 116 -0.77 -16.84 24.39
C SER A 116 0.72 -16.80 24.04
N SER A 117 1.07 -16.47 22.79
CA SER A 117 2.47 -16.32 22.36
C SER A 117 3.12 -15.07 22.97
N CYS A 118 2.36 -13.97 23.11
CA CYS A 118 2.81 -12.78 23.81
C CYS A 118 3.03 -13.07 25.29
N GLU A 119 2.02 -13.65 25.96
CA GLU A 119 2.08 -14.00 27.37
C GLU A 119 3.24 -14.95 27.68
N HIS A 120 3.47 -15.96 26.83
CA HIS A 120 4.60 -16.87 26.98
C HIS A 120 5.95 -16.14 26.98
N TYR A 121 6.13 -15.13 26.12
CA TYR A 121 7.33 -14.31 26.10
C TYR A 121 7.50 -13.50 27.39
N TYR A 122 6.47 -12.74 27.78
CA TYR A 122 6.56 -11.89 28.97
C TYR A 122 6.70 -12.71 30.25
N THR A 123 6.02 -13.85 30.36
CA THR A 123 6.15 -14.80 31.47
C THR A 123 7.53 -15.45 31.50
N ALA A 124 8.03 -15.94 30.35
CA ALA A 124 9.36 -16.54 30.27
C ALA A 124 10.47 -15.55 30.62
N CYS A 125 10.23 -14.26 30.42
CA CYS A 125 11.15 -13.17 30.78
C CYS A 125 10.88 -12.55 32.16
N ARG A 126 9.97 -13.13 32.96
CA ARG A 126 9.61 -12.68 34.33
C ARG A 126 9.20 -11.22 34.40
N PHE A 127 8.51 -10.72 33.37
CA PHE A 127 7.82 -9.45 33.52
C PHE A 127 6.71 -9.59 34.56
N GLN A 128 6.37 -8.50 35.24
CA GLN A 128 5.25 -8.53 36.17
C GLN A 128 3.96 -8.47 35.36
N ALA A 129 3.03 -9.36 35.68
CA ALA A 129 1.66 -9.24 35.21
C ALA A 129 1.00 -8.08 35.95
N ASN A 130 0.26 -7.26 35.22
CA ASN A 130 -0.38 -6.08 35.77
C ASN A 130 -1.90 -6.26 35.68
N GLY A 131 -2.57 -6.07 36.82
CA GLY A 131 -4.02 -6.18 36.95
C GLY A 131 -4.47 -7.43 37.71
N THR A 132 -5.76 -7.44 38.03
CA THR A 132 -6.43 -8.51 38.79
C THR A 132 -6.48 -9.84 38.07
N ASP A 133 -6.31 -9.82 36.75
CA ASP A 133 -6.59 -10.96 35.88
C ASP A 133 -5.33 -11.80 35.57
N GLY A 134 -4.16 -11.38 36.07
CA GLY A 134 -2.89 -12.07 35.87
C GLY A 134 -2.28 -11.96 34.46
N LEU A 135 -2.79 -11.03 33.63
CA LEU A 135 -2.33 -10.79 32.26
C LEU A 135 -1.24 -9.71 32.21
N HIS A 136 -0.37 -9.74 31.19
CA HIS A 136 0.59 -8.67 30.95
C HIS A 136 -0.05 -7.51 30.19
N ASP A 137 0.07 -6.27 30.70
CA ASP A 137 -0.50 -5.09 30.03
C ASP A 137 -0.03 -4.91 28.60
N ALA A 138 1.22 -5.30 28.32
CA ALA A 138 1.81 -5.24 26.99
C ALA A 138 1.17 -6.23 25.99
N CYS A 139 0.49 -7.28 26.47
CA CYS A 139 -0.22 -8.27 25.67
C CYS A 139 -1.71 -7.94 25.48
N ARG A 140 -2.24 -6.92 26.16
CA ARG A 140 -3.63 -6.52 25.98
C ARG A 140 -3.86 -6.01 24.55
N ALA A 141 -4.95 -6.44 23.91
CA ALA A 141 -5.27 -6.06 22.54
C ALA A 141 -5.28 -4.54 22.33
N ALA A 142 -5.83 -3.78 23.29
CA ALA A 142 -5.82 -2.31 23.25
C ALA A 142 -4.41 -1.70 23.31
N HIS A 143 -3.50 -2.28 24.10
CA HIS A 143 -2.11 -1.83 24.18
C HIS A 143 -1.38 -2.12 22.88
N VAL A 144 -1.51 -3.34 22.37
CA VAL A 144 -0.86 -3.75 21.12
C VAL A 144 -1.41 -2.99 19.93
N ALA A 145 -2.71 -2.71 19.86
CA ALA A 145 -3.29 -1.88 18.80
C ALA A 145 -2.78 -0.43 18.82
N LYS A 146 -2.38 0.10 19.99
CA LYS A 146 -1.84 1.45 20.12
C LYS A 146 -0.32 1.52 19.93
N LYS A 147 0.43 0.61 20.55
CA LYS A 147 1.90 0.67 20.64
C LYS A 147 2.62 -0.42 19.85
N GLY A 148 1.93 -1.47 19.41
CA GLY A 148 2.53 -2.69 18.87
C GLY A 148 3.22 -3.52 19.95
N LEU A 149 3.47 -4.80 19.65
CA LEU A 149 4.04 -5.77 20.61
C LEU A 149 5.45 -5.37 21.12
N PHE A 150 6.23 -4.69 20.28
CA PHE A 150 7.59 -4.25 20.60
C PHE A 150 7.74 -2.72 20.60
N GLY A 151 6.66 -1.98 20.89
CA GLY A 151 6.72 -0.52 20.95
C GLY A 151 6.93 0.15 19.58
N ALA A 152 6.39 -0.43 18.51
CA ALA A 152 6.50 0.11 17.15
C ALA A 152 5.70 1.42 16.91
N GLU A 153 4.95 1.92 17.91
CA GLU A 153 4.07 3.12 17.95
C GLU A 153 2.92 3.18 16.92
N ARG A 154 3.06 2.46 15.80
CA ARG A 154 2.10 2.35 14.71
C ARG A 154 2.08 0.90 14.21
N PRO A 155 1.41 -0.01 14.91
CA PRO A 155 1.27 -1.40 14.49
C PRO A 155 0.60 -1.50 13.10
N SER A 156 1.03 -2.48 12.30
CA SER A 156 0.32 -2.87 11.07
C SER A 156 -1.03 -3.50 11.43
N PRO A 157 -2.03 -3.54 10.54
CA PRO A 157 -3.28 -4.28 10.77
C PRO A 157 -3.07 -5.75 11.22
N ASP A 158 -1.96 -6.38 10.82
CA ASP A 158 -1.62 -7.77 11.21
C ASP A 158 -0.82 -7.88 12.50
N HIS A 159 -0.50 -6.74 13.10
CA HIS A 159 0.18 -6.68 14.38
C HIS A 159 -0.82 -6.64 15.52
N LEU A 160 -2.07 -7.04 15.28
CA LEU A 160 -3.08 -7.27 16.29
C LEU A 160 -2.86 -8.64 16.92
N LEU A 161 -3.16 -8.74 18.21
CA LEU A 161 -3.23 -10.02 18.90
C LEU A 161 -4.64 -10.59 18.77
N ALA A 162 -4.75 -11.86 18.41
CA ALA A 162 -6.02 -12.58 18.57
C ALA A 162 -6.20 -12.97 20.04
N GLU A 163 -7.32 -12.54 20.63
CA GLU A 163 -7.72 -12.94 21.98
C GLU A 163 -8.20 -14.40 22.01
N ASP A 164 -8.91 -14.84 20.96
CA ASP A 164 -9.38 -16.22 20.84
C ASP A 164 -8.35 -17.10 20.14
N SER A 165 -8.01 -18.22 20.78
CA SER A 165 -7.22 -19.30 20.21
C SER A 165 -7.84 -19.92 18.95
N ALA A 166 -9.17 -19.83 18.78
CA ALA A 166 -9.86 -20.32 17.59
C ALA A 166 -9.47 -19.52 16.33
N MET A 167 -9.41 -18.18 16.41
CA MET A 167 -8.93 -17.31 15.32
C MET A 167 -7.47 -17.62 14.91
N CYS A 168 -6.70 -18.16 15.86
CA CYS A 168 -5.33 -18.60 15.63
C CYS A 168 -5.18 -20.01 15.07
N ALA A 169 -6.17 -20.89 15.29
CA ALA A 169 -6.04 -22.32 15.05
C ALA A 169 -6.25 -22.67 13.57
N SER A 170 -7.36 -22.25 12.97
CA SER A 170 -7.59 -22.13 11.52
C SER A 170 -9.02 -21.61 11.32
N THR A 171 -9.23 -20.81 10.29
CA THR A 171 -10.49 -20.11 9.99
C THR A 171 -11.42 -20.91 9.07
N GLN A 172 -11.36 -22.25 9.13
CA GLN A 172 -12.12 -23.10 8.19
C GLN A 172 -13.64 -22.80 8.24
N GLU A 173 -14.19 -22.42 9.41
CA GLU A 173 -15.60 -22.00 9.57
C GLU A 173 -15.88 -20.55 9.13
N GLU A 174 -14.96 -19.59 9.33
CA GLU A 174 -15.16 -18.20 8.87
C GLU A 174 -15.10 -18.06 7.34
N ALA A 175 -14.45 -19.01 6.66
CA ALA A 175 -14.37 -19.04 5.21
C ALA A 175 -15.68 -19.45 4.52
N GLU A 176 -16.53 -20.22 5.20
CA GLU A 176 -17.88 -20.51 4.70
C GLU A 176 -18.79 -19.27 4.81
N ALA A 177 -18.51 -18.36 5.75
CA ALA A 177 -19.21 -17.08 5.86
C ALA A 177 -18.73 -16.03 4.84
N ILE A 178 -17.50 -16.17 4.32
CA ILE A 178 -16.97 -15.40 3.17
C ILE A 178 -17.19 -16.21 1.89
N LEU A 179 -18.38 -16.80 1.74
CA LEU A 179 -18.91 -17.02 0.40
C LEU A 179 -19.10 -15.64 -0.20
N LEU A 180 -18.18 -15.29 -1.10
CA LEU A 180 -18.22 -14.15 -2.00
C LEU A 180 -19.67 -13.81 -2.28
N GLN A 181 -20.12 -12.62 -1.83
CA GLN A 181 -21.25 -11.98 -2.49
C GLN A 181 -20.96 -12.13 -3.99
N PRO A 182 -21.85 -12.78 -4.76
CA PRO A 182 -21.61 -12.98 -6.18
C PRO A 182 -21.23 -11.61 -6.71
N VAL A 183 -20.05 -11.53 -7.34
CA VAL A 183 -19.58 -10.30 -7.99
C VAL A 183 -20.78 -9.75 -8.71
N ASP A 184 -21.34 -8.63 -8.24
CA ASP A 184 -22.57 -8.07 -8.80
C ASP A 184 -22.37 -8.04 -10.30
N GLU A 185 -23.02 -8.99 -10.98
CA GLU A 185 -22.97 -9.10 -12.43
C GLU A 185 -23.69 -7.87 -12.90
N ARG A 186 -22.98 -6.76 -13.01
CA ARG A 186 -23.53 -5.51 -13.53
C ARG A 186 -24.20 -5.92 -14.83
N PRO A 187 -25.53 -5.79 -14.95
CA PRO A 187 -26.25 -6.36 -16.07
C PRO A 187 -25.56 -5.90 -17.34
N TRP A 188 -25.28 -6.81 -18.26
CA TRP A 188 -24.48 -6.54 -19.46
C TRP A 188 -24.95 -5.28 -20.22
N ILE A 189 -26.22 -4.91 -20.08
CA ILE A 189 -26.85 -3.66 -20.52
C ILE A 189 -26.14 -2.37 -20.06
N LEU A 190 -25.51 -2.36 -18.88
CA LEU A 190 -24.77 -1.23 -18.33
C LEU A 190 -23.30 -1.18 -18.78
N THR A 191 -22.83 -2.17 -19.52
CA THR A 191 -21.52 -2.09 -20.15
C THR A 191 -21.58 -1.12 -21.34
N PRO A 192 -20.45 -0.49 -21.74
CA PRO A 192 -20.42 0.38 -22.91
C PRO A 192 -20.95 -0.31 -24.18
N GLY A 193 -20.71 -1.61 -24.33
CA GLY A 193 -21.23 -2.42 -25.43
C GLY A 193 -22.74 -2.69 -25.35
N GLY A 194 -23.28 -2.90 -24.14
CA GLY A 194 -24.72 -3.02 -23.93
C GLY A 194 -25.48 -1.73 -24.24
N LEU A 195 -24.93 -0.59 -23.80
CA LEU A 195 -25.47 0.74 -24.08
C LEU A 195 -25.47 1.08 -25.57
N THR A 196 -24.38 0.80 -26.30
CA THR A 196 -24.34 1.05 -27.74
C THR A 196 -25.34 0.19 -28.50
N LEU A 197 -25.52 -1.08 -28.10
CA LEU A 197 -26.50 -1.98 -28.71
C LEU A 197 -27.94 -1.50 -28.46
N LEU A 198 -28.27 -1.04 -27.25
CA LEU A 198 -29.57 -0.45 -26.93
C LEU A 198 -29.86 0.81 -27.76
N VAL A 199 -28.88 1.70 -27.92
CA VAL A 199 -29.04 2.92 -28.74
C VAL A 199 -29.27 2.56 -30.20
N VAL A 200 -28.51 1.61 -30.74
CA VAL A 200 -28.69 1.15 -32.14
C VAL A 200 -30.06 0.52 -32.34
N ALA A 201 -30.50 -0.34 -31.41
CA ALA A 201 -31.83 -0.96 -31.47
C ALA A 201 -32.95 0.10 -31.40
N ALA A 202 -32.83 1.10 -30.53
CA ALA A 202 -33.78 2.20 -30.42
C ALA A 202 -33.84 3.03 -31.72
N LEU A 203 -32.69 3.35 -32.33
CA LEU A 203 -32.64 4.07 -33.60
C LEU A 203 -33.25 3.29 -34.76
N LEU A 204 -33.01 1.97 -34.84
CA LEU A 204 -33.62 1.10 -35.84
C LEU A 204 -35.15 1.03 -35.69
N MET A 205 -35.63 0.88 -34.46
CA MET A 205 -37.07 0.89 -34.17
C MET A 205 -37.71 2.23 -34.56
N LEU A 206 -37.04 3.35 -34.27
CA LEU A 206 -37.52 4.68 -34.63
C LEU A 206 -37.53 4.90 -36.16
N ALA A 207 -36.51 4.40 -36.86
CA ALA A 207 -36.46 4.43 -38.33
C ALA A 207 -37.58 3.60 -38.96
N LEU A 208 -37.86 2.41 -38.42
CA LEU A 208 -38.92 1.53 -38.89
C LEU A 208 -40.31 2.13 -38.60
N ALA A 209 -40.51 2.69 -37.41
CA ALA A 209 -41.73 3.42 -37.06
C ALA A 209 -41.94 4.64 -37.96
N TYR A 210 -40.88 5.41 -38.23
CA TYR A 210 -40.95 6.54 -39.15
C TYR A 210 -41.37 6.10 -40.56
N TRP A 211 -40.83 4.98 -41.06
CA TRP A 211 -41.18 4.47 -42.38
C TRP A 211 -42.63 3.97 -42.48
N LEU A 212 -43.16 3.36 -41.42
CA LEU A 212 -44.52 2.81 -41.38
C LEU A 212 -45.59 3.87 -41.08
N LEU A 213 -45.36 4.78 -40.14
CA LEU A 213 -46.39 5.70 -39.64
C LEU A 213 -46.43 7.04 -40.38
N VAL A 214 -45.32 7.49 -40.98
CA VAL A 214 -45.26 8.82 -41.59
C VAL A 214 -45.71 8.77 -43.05
N PRO A 215 -46.70 9.58 -43.48
CA PRO A 215 -47.15 9.61 -44.87
C PRO A 215 -46.06 10.14 -45.80
N VAL A 216 -46.04 9.64 -47.04
CA VAL A 216 -44.98 9.86 -48.04
C VAL A 216 -44.65 11.35 -48.27
N GLY A 217 -45.67 12.22 -48.27
CA GLY A 217 -45.46 13.67 -48.43
C GLY A 217 -44.65 14.31 -47.30
N LEU A 218 -44.87 13.84 -46.07
CA LEU A 218 -44.15 14.32 -44.88
C LEU A 218 -42.76 13.68 -44.79
N GLN A 219 -42.62 12.43 -45.26
CA GLN A 219 -41.31 11.80 -45.40
C GLN A 219 -40.38 12.59 -46.34
N ALA A 220 -40.90 13.03 -47.50
CA ALA A 220 -40.13 13.84 -48.44
C ALA A 220 -39.66 15.16 -47.82
N TYR A 221 -40.50 15.81 -47.02
CA TYR A 221 -40.14 17.02 -46.28
C TYR A 221 -39.03 16.76 -45.25
N VAL A 222 -39.14 15.70 -44.45
CA VAL A 222 -38.12 15.34 -43.46
C VAL A 222 -36.79 14.96 -44.12
N HIS A 223 -36.82 14.20 -45.22
CA HIS A 223 -35.59 13.90 -45.98
C HIS A 223 -34.95 15.16 -46.56
N TRP A 224 -35.74 16.10 -47.07
CA TRP A 224 -35.24 17.40 -47.52
C TRP A 224 -34.63 18.21 -46.36
N ALA A 225 -35.31 18.26 -45.21
CA ALA A 225 -34.84 18.96 -44.03
C ALA A 225 -33.53 18.35 -43.48
N LEU A 226 -33.46 17.02 -43.38
CA LEU A 226 -32.24 16.31 -42.99
C LEU A 226 -31.12 16.54 -43.99
N ALA A 227 -31.38 16.42 -45.29
CA ALA A 227 -30.38 16.71 -46.32
C ALA A 227 -29.87 18.16 -46.23
N ARG A 228 -30.75 19.11 -45.91
CA ARG A 228 -30.38 20.51 -45.67
C ARG A 228 -29.57 20.67 -44.39
N CYS A 229 -29.92 20.01 -43.28
CA CYS A 229 -29.14 20.00 -42.05
C CYS A 229 -27.76 19.38 -42.22
N PHE A 230 -27.64 18.26 -42.95
CA PHE A 230 -26.35 17.63 -43.24
C PHE A 230 -25.49 18.44 -44.20
N ARG A 231 -26.11 19.15 -45.16
CA ARG A 231 -25.39 20.05 -46.07
C ARG A 231 -25.09 21.42 -45.45
N ALA A 232 -25.83 21.84 -44.41
CA ALA A 232 -25.64 23.13 -43.74
C ALA A 232 -24.21 23.36 -43.22
N PRO A 233 -23.53 22.42 -42.53
CA PRO A 233 -22.14 22.63 -42.10
C PRO A 233 -21.19 22.72 -43.30
N LEU A 234 -21.49 22.00 -44.39
CA LEU A 234 -20.69 22.01 -45.61
C LEU A 234 -20.85 23.32 -46.40
N GLN A 235 -22.09 23.82 -46.49
CA GLN A 235 -22.40 25.13 -47.06
C GLN A 235 -21.86 26.25 -46.18
N PHE A 236 -21.96 26.11 -44.86
CA PHE A 236 -21.35 27.03 -43.91
C PHE A 236 -19.84 27.07 -44.10
N TRP A 237 -19.18 25.91 -44.20
CA TRP A 237 -17.76 25.79 -44.48
C TRP A 237 -17.36 26.44 -45.81
N GLN A 238 -18.16 26.23 -46.86
CA GLN A 238 -17.95 26.88 -48.16
C GLN A 238 -18.23 28.39 -48.14
N SER A 239 -19.11 28.85 -47.26
CA SER A 239 -19.42 30.27 -47.05
C SER A 239 -18.41 30.99 -46.16
N LEU A 240 -17.55 30.25 -45.45
CA LEU A 240 -16.48 30.87 -44.69
C LEU A 240 -15.55 31.58 -45.69
N PRO A 241 -15.24 32.87 -45.47
CA PRO A 241 -14.31 33.58 -46.34
C PRO A 241 -12.98 32.82 -46.37
N ILE A 242 -12.23 32.92 -47.47
CA ILE A 242 -10.89 32.35 -47.59
C ILE A 242 -9.99 33.07 -46.58
N ILE A 243 -9.96 32.54 -45.36
CA ILE A 243 -9.13 33.06 -44.28
C ILE A 243 -7.70 32.70 -44.65
N LYS A 244 -6.83 33.71 -44.81
CA LYS A 244 -5.40 33.52 -45.04
C LYS A 244 -4.86 32.55 -43.98
N GLY A 245 -4.13 31.51 -44.38
CA GLY A 245 -3.70 30.41 -43.50
C GLY A 245 -3.04 30.85 -42.19
N ASN A 246 -2.41 32.04 -42.17
CA ASN A 246 -1.83 32.64 -40.98
C ASN A 246 -2.86 32.92 -39.86
N ASN A 247 -4.09 33.32 -40.20
CA ASN A 247 -5.13 33.59 -39.20
C ASN A 247 -5.70 32.29 -38.60
N ILE A 248 -5.81 31.22 -39.39
CA ILE A 248 -6.20 29.89 -38.91
C ILE A 248 -5.12 29.34 -37.96
N LEU A 249 -3.84 29.48 -38.33
CA LEU A 249 -2.72 29.07 -37.49
C LEU A 249 -2.73 29.80 -36.14
N ARG A 250 -3.02 31.11 -36.13
CA ARG A 250 -3.18 31.90 -34.90
C ARG A 250 -4.33 31.41 -34.03
N ALA A 251 -5.49 31.09 -34.63
CA ALA A 251 -6.64 30.57 -33.89
C ALA A 251 -6.34 29.20 -33.24
N PHE A 252 -5.70 28.29 -33.98
CA PHE A 252 -5.26 27.00 -33.43
C PHE A 252 -4.21 27.15 -32.33
N ALA A 253 -3.26 28.07 -32.48
CA ALA A 253 -2.26 28.36 -31.46
C ALA A 253 -2.92 28.86 -30.17
N VAL A 254 -3.90 29.77 -30.26
CA VAL A 254 -4.66 30.26 -29.09
C VAL A 254 -5.45 29.12 -28.44
N PHE A 255 -6.14 28.30 -29.22
CA PHE A 255 -6.90 27.16 -28.71
C PHE A 255 -6.00 26.14 -27.99
N PHE A 256 -4.85 25.81 -28.57
CA PHE A 256 -3.88 24.91 -27.96
C PHE A 256 -3.30 25.48 -26.66
N LEU A 257 -3.03 26.79 -26.62
CA LEU A 257 -2.53 27.47 -25.43
C LEU A 257 -3.59 27.47 -24.31
N ILE A 258 -4.88 27.63 -24.61
CA ILE A 258 -5.98 27.48 -23.65
C ILE A 258 -6.03 26.06 -23.09
N LEU A 259 -5.96 25.03 -23.94
CA LEU A 259 -5.96 23.63 -23.50
C LEU A 259 -4.74 23.32 -22.61
N LEU A 260 -3.57 23.87 -22.94
CA LEU A 260 -2.35 23.71 -22.14
C LEU A 260 -2.50 24.37 -20.77
N ILE A 261 -3.00 25.62 -20.70
CA ILE A 261 -3.25 26.32 -19.43
C ILE A 261 -4.24 25.53 -18.58
N VAL A 262 -5.36 25.07 -19.15
CA VAL A 262 -6.37 24.28 -18.43
C VAL A 262 -5.79 22.95 -17.93
N GLY A 263 -4.98 22.27 -18.75
CA GLY A 263 -4.30 21.03 -18.38
C GLY A 263 -3.30 21.20 -17.24
N VAL A 264 -2.47 22.25 -17.31
CA VAL A 264 -1.50 22.60 -16.25
C VAL A 264 -2.24 23.00 -14.96
N TRP A 265 -3.29 23.81 -15.06
CA TRP A 265 -4.09 24.22 -13.91
C TRP A 265 -4.72 23.02 -13.20
N ARG A 266 -5.31 22.07 -13.94
CA ARG A 266 -5.82 20.80 -13.37
C ARG A 266 -4.72 19.99 -12.68
N ARG A 267 -3.53 19.91 -13.28
CA ARG A 267 -2.40 19.17 -12.69
C ARG A 267 -1.88 19.82 -11.40
N ILE A 268 -1.84 21.15 -11.35
CA ILE A 268 -1.45 21.92 -10.16
C ILE A 268 -2.49 21.74 -9.05
N GLN A 269 -3.78 21.79 -9.36
CA GLN A 269 -4.86 21.54 -8.40
C GLN A 269 -4.76 20.15 -7.75
N VAL A 270 -4.43 19.11 -8.54
CA VAL A 270 -4.23 17.75 -8.03
C VAL A 270 -2.89 17.60 -7.26
N GLY A 271 -1.84 18.29 -7.70
CA GLY A 271 -0.51 18.22 -7.08
C GLY A 271 -0.35 19.02 -5.79
N LEU A 272 -1.15 20.07 -5.58
CA LEU A 272 -1.08 20.92 -4.38
C LEU A 272 -1.88 20.38 -3.19
N GLY A 273 -2.49 19.20 -3.28
CA GLY A 273 -3.02 18.50 -2.10
C GLY A 273 -4.04 19.32 -1.30
N TYR A 274 -4.85 20.15 -1.97
CA TYR A 274 -6.03 20.78 -1.34
C TYR A 274 -7.17 19.76 -1.10
N GLU A 275 -6.84 18.52 -0.76
CA GLU A 275 -7.75 17.67 -0.01
C GLU A 275 -7.63 18.10 1.45
N HIS A 276 -8.70 18.74 1.91
CA HIS A 276 -8.89 19.27 3.24
C HIS A 276 -8.73 18.13 4.26
N SER A 277 -7.50 17.94 4.74
CA SER A 277 -7.17 17.02 5.83
C SER A 277 -7.69 17.64 7.12
N SER A 278 -9.00 17.54 7.37
CA SER A 278 -9.59 17.82 8.67
C SER A 278 -9.31 16.63 9.60
N VAL A 279 -8.05 16.50 10.00
CA VAL A 279 -7.67 15.68 11.16
C VAL A 279 -7.31 16.64 12.27
N THR A 280 -8.35 17.17 12.92
CA THR A 280 -8.25 17.72 14.28
C THR A 280 -8.02 16.55 15.22
N GLY A 281 -6.76 16.18 15.40
CA GLY A 281 -6.31 15.31 16.48
C GLY A 281 -5.47 16.16 17.43
N ASP A 282 -6.02 16.41 18.62
CA ASP A 282 -5.44 17.28 19.64
C ASP A 282 -3.99 16.91 19.96
N ALA A 283 -3.13 17.92 19.89
CA ALA A 283 -1.75 17.87 20.33
C ALA A 283 -1.71 18.20 21.83
N SER A 284 -1.71 17.18 22.68
CA SER A 284 -1.18 17.30 24.02
C SER A 284 -0.37 16.05 24.40
N GLU A 285 0.86 16.32 24.84
CA GLU A 285 1.75 15.43 25.58
C GLU A 285 2.35 14.23 24.84
N ALA A 286 3.49 14.47 24.18
CA ALA A 286 4.53 13.45 24.02
C ALA A 286 5.90 14.09 24.26
N GLU A 287 6.17 14.37 25.54
CA GLU A 287 7.52 14.62 26.05
C GLU A 287 8.26 13.29 26.08
N GLY A 288 9.10 13.05 25.08
CA GLY A 288 9.84 11.79 24.93
C GLY A 288 10.40 11.68 23.52
N ASN A 289 11.54 12.32 23.27
CA ASN A 289 12.26 12.29 22.00
C ASN A 289 12.73 10.86 21.67
N TRP A 290 11.86 10.06 21.06
CA TRP A 290 12.24 8.88 20.31
C TRP A 290 12.36 9.27 18.84
N TYR A 291 13.50 8.95 18.25
CA TYR A 291 13.83 9.21 16.84
C TYR A 291 12.70 8.69 15.92
N GLN A 292 12.04 9.60 15.20
CA GLN A 292 11.04 9.28 14.18
C GLN A 292 11.67 9.40 12.78
N PRO A 293 11.88 8.31 12.04
CA PRO A 293 12.36 8.40 10.67
C PRO A 293 11.26 8.95 9.75
N PRO A 294 11.61 9.75 8.73
CA PRO A 294 10.64 10.26 7.77
C PRO A 294 10.03 9.10 6.97
N SER A 295 8.73 8.87 7.13
CA SER A 295 7.97 7.92 6.31
C SER A 295 7.31 8.65 5.13
N SER A 296 7.80 8.47 3.91
CA SER A 296 7.08 8.92 2.71
C SER A 296 6.02 7.88 2.33
N ILE A 297 4.75 8.25 2.50
CA ILE A 297 3.61 7.46 2.03
C ILE A 297 3.21 8.03 0.66
N HIS A 298 3.82 7.55 -0.41
CA HIS A 298 3.31 7.83 -1.75
C HIS A 298 2.21 6.82 -2.08
N LYS A 299 0.96 7.30 -2.16
CA LYS A 299 -0.17 6.54 -2.69
C LYS A 299 0.03 6.41 -4.20
N LEU A 300 0.57 5.27 -4.66
CA LEU A 300 0.53 4.93 -6.08
C LEU A 300 -0.89 4.51 -6.43
N ASP A 301 -1.65 5.42 -7.03
CA ASP A 301 -2.88 5.07 -7.73
C ASP A 301 -2.50 4.52 -9.10
N THR A 302 -2.67 3.21 -9.29
CA THR A 302 -2.44 2.58 -10.60
C THR A 302 -3.62 2.91 -11.50
N LEU A 303 -3.40 3.71 -12.54
CA LEU A 303 -4.41 4.06 -13.56
C LEU A 303 -4.87 2.86 -14.42
N VAL A 304 -4.20 1.71 -14.29
CA VAL A 304 -4.51 0.49 -15.04
C VAL A 304 -5.26 -0.48 -14.12
N PRO A 305 -6.44 -0.99 -14.51
CA PRO A 305 -7.14 -2.00 -13.74
C PRO A 305 -6.26 -3.25 -13.63
N LEU A 306 -6.08 -3.75 -12.41
CA LEU A 306 -5.34 -4.97 -12.12
C LEU A 306 -5.97 -6.16 -12.86
N THR A 307 -5.16 -7.01 -13.47
CA THR A 307 -5.66 -8.25 -14.07
C THR A 307 -6.27 -9.15 -13.00
N ASN A 308 -7.23 -10.02 -13.34
CA ASN A 308 -7.86 -10.93 -12.37
C ASN A 308 -6.85 -11.80 -11.59
N ARG A 309 -5.70 -12.13 -12.20
CA ARG A 309 -4.62 -12.85 -11.53
C ARG A 309 -3.90 -11.98 -10.51
N GLN A 310 -3.60 -10.73 -10.85
CA GLN A 310 -3.01 -9.75 -9.92
C GLN A 310 -3.99 -9.37 -8.82
N LEU A 311 -5.28 -9.28 -9.13
CA LEU A 311 -6.34 -9.03 -8.15
C LEU A 311 -6.47 -10.20 -7.18
N ARG A 312 -6.43 -11.45 -7.65
CA ARG A 312 -6.36 -12.63 -6.76
C ARG A 312 -5.09 -12.65 -5.93
N GLN A 313 -3.95 -12.25 -6.49
CA GLN A 313 -2.70 -12.11 -5.75
C GLN A 313 -2.75 -10.95 -4.74
N LEU A 314 -3.55 -9.91 -4.98
CA LEU A 314 -3.73 -8.77 -4.09
C LEU A 314 -4.79 -9.04 -3.00
N ILE A 315 -5.81 -9.85 -3.30
CA ILE A 315 -6.82 -10.28 -2.34
C ILE A 315 -6.26 -11.39 -1.44
N GLY A 316 -5.45 -12.28 -2.02
CA GLY A 316 -4.67 -13.28 -1.29
C GLY A 316 -3.26 -12.80 -0.93
N SER A 317 -2.93 -11.50 -1.06
CA SER A 317 -1.67 -11.01 -0.52
C SER A 317 -1.84 -10.86 0.97
N CYS A 318 -0.90 -11.45 1.68
CA CYS A 318 -0.78 -11.23 3.10
C CYS A 318 0.07 -10.00 3.34
N THR A 319 -0.11 -9.40 4.49
CA THR A 319 0.58 -8.19 4.87
C THR A 319 1.80 -8.60 5.71
N CYS A 320 2.78 -9.18 5.00
CA CYS A 320 4.04 -9.67 5.57
C CYS A 320 5.01 -8.55 5.95
N THR A 321 4.53 -7.32 6.14
CA THR A 321 5.32 -6.20 6.65
C THR A 321 5.49 -6.37 8.16
N GLY A 322 6.35 -7.30 8.56
CA GLY A 322 6.85 -7.37 9.93
C GLY A 322 7.52 -6.05 10.32
N ALA A 323 7.51 -5.69 11.61
CA ALA A 323 8.04 -4.40 12.10
C ALA A 323 9.56 -4.23 11.96
N ALA A 324 10.27 -5.24 11.46
CA ALA A 324 11.73 -5.31 11.43
C ALA A 324 12.44 -4.14 10.73
N ALA A 325 11.86 -3.47 9.73
CA ALA A 325 12.60 -2.44 9.00
C ALA A 325 12.69 -1.06 9.68
N ARG A 326 12.16 -0.91 10.90
CA ARG A 326 12.08 0.40 11.57
C ARG A 326 13.28 0.77 12.44
N LEU A 327 14.29 -0.10 12.54
CA LEU A 327 15.42 0.04 13.49
C LEU A 327 16.81 0.12 12.83
N GLY A 328 16.90 0.27 11.50
CA GLY A 328 18.19 0.39 10.81
C GLY A 328 18.78 1.81 10.89
N PRO A 329 20.07 2.00 11.21
CA PRO A 329 20.70 3.32 11.24
C PRO A 329 20.90 3.84 9.81
N SER A 330 20.18 4.91 9.46
CA SER A 330 20.33 5.66 8.22
C SER A 330 21.62 6.50 8.25
N HIS A 331 22.78 5.88 8.01
CA HIS A 331 23.98 6.61 7.58
C HIS A 331 23.94 6.77 6.06
N ILE A 332 23.31 7.84 5.56
CA ILE A 332 23.53 8.33 4.20
C ILE A 332 24.09 9.75 4.30
N VAL A 333 25.42 9.79 4.24
CA VAL A 333 26.26 10.70 3.46
C VAL A 333 25.48 11.82 2.75
N VAL A 334 25.38 12.97 3.41
CA VAL A 334 25.25 14.27 2.74
C VAL A 334 26.66 14.85 2.68
N MET A 335 27.40 14.49 1.65
CA MET A 335 28.64 15.17 1.28
C MET A 335 28.41 15.82 -0.09
N SER A 336 28.46 17.16 -0.02
CA SER A 336 29.02 18.05 -1.03
C SER A 336 28.40 18.06 -2.45
N LEU A 337 27.34 18.84 -2.61
CA LEU A 337 27.14 19.61 -3.85
C LEU A 337 27.05 21.11 -3.50
N GLY A 338 28.21 21.70 -3.28
CA GLY A 338 28.36 23.13 -3.06
C GLY A 338 29.71 23.57 -3.60
N LEU A 339 29.78 23.90 -4.90
CA LEU A 339 30.65 24.93 -5.48
C LEU A 339 30.39 25.03 -6.98
N LEU A 340 29.50 25.94 -7.41
CA LEU A 340 29.45 26.44 -8.79
C LEU A 340 28.97 27.90 -8.79
N LEU A 341 29.88 28.78 -8.39
CA LEU A 341 29.98 30.23 -8.64
C LEU A 341 31.51 30.48 -8.56
N LEU A 342 32.30 30.90 -9.55
CA LEU A 342 32.15 31.82 -10.69
C LEU A 342 33.32 31.58 -11.72
N PRO A 343 33.27 32.20 -12.93
CA PRO A 343 34.18 32.01 -14.10
C PRO A 343 35.33 33.06 -14.10
N PRO A 344 36.04 33.44 -15.21
CA PRO A 344 36.34 32.85 -16.54
C PRO A 344 37.89 32.80 -16.83
N LEU A 345 38.30 32.62 -18.10
CA LEU A 345 39.66 32.72 -18.75
C LEU A 345 40.10 31.34 -19.30
N ARG A 346 40.62 31.15 -20.52
CA ARG A 346 41.21 32.02 -21.55
C ARG A 346 41.33 31.22 -22.87
N LEU A 347 41.27 31.95 -23.98
CA LEU A 347 42.02 31.80 -25.24
C LEU A 347 42.13 30.41 -25.91
N ALA A 348 41.50 30.28 -27.08
CA ALA A 348 42.02 29.43 -28.16
C ALA A 348 41.96 30.20 -29.50
N GLU A 349 43.10 30.15 -30.19
CA GLU A 349 43.51 30.76 -31.45
C GLU A 349 42.73 30.29 -32.70
N PRO A 350 42.93 30.94 -33.87
CA PRO A 350 42.03 30.82 -35.02
C PRO A 350 42.38 29.66 -35.94
N PRO A 351 41.48 29.27 -36.86
CA PRO A 351 41.87 28.69 -38.13
C PRO A 351 41.65 29.66 -39.30
N ARG A 352 42.45 29.40 -40.33
CA ARG A 352 42.66 30.13 -41.59
C ARG A 352 41.42 30.28 -42.47
#